data_AF-A0A2T2NHR0-F1
#
_entry.id   AF-A0A2T2NHR0-F1
#
_cell.length_a   1.000
_cell.length_b   1.000
_cell.length_c   1.000
_cell.angle_alpha   90.00
_cell.angle_beta   90.00
_cell.angle_gamma   90.00
#
_symmetry.space_group_name_H-M   'P 1'
#
loop_
_entity.id
_entity.type
_entity.pdbx_description
1 polymer ?
#
loop_
_entity_poly.entity_id
_entity_poly.type
_entity_poly.pdbx_seq_one_letter_code
_entity_poly.pdbx_strand_id
1 'polypeptide(L)'
;MKTSGEKFELKHALARILLGRHCRACGEFFQLPSQCKPDYISSSKDRWVEVPTFCHHCNPTADTEEAELIRISIYLQDRWIAKMREQNELIPFTSPIGMTAEQRWWWRAVSYTQITCRLSLLQLSDMVRSFFNSPSNTHNAVEFAEFEFTPSAYYKYKHCAFALTMQSGSQWIFDPTGVQFGVEGWPVISRRHWYFSPDKHRQVQVWRRLGDYKSCCRGQLAGPWNPLDESDSEEEP
;
A
#
# COMPACT_ATOMS: atom_id res chain seq x y z
N MET A 1 -5.05 22.10 -27.18
CA MET A 1 -3.85 21.39 -26.67
C MET A 1 -4.25 19.95 -26.37
N LYS A 2 -3.68 18.97 -27.06
CA LYS A 2 -3.84 17.55 -26.70
C LYS A 2 -2.82 17.27 -25.61
N THR A 3 -3.24 17.11 -24.37
CA THR A 3 -2.41 16.43 -23.38
C THR A 3 -2.27 15.00 -23.89
N SER A 4 -1.06 14.64 -24.32
CA SER A 4 -0.71 13.25 -24.55
C SER A 4 -0.83 12.56 -23.19
N GLY A 5 -2.02 12.03 -22.90
CA GLY A 5 -2.24 11.18 -21.75
C GLY A 5 -1.35 9.96 -21.94
N GLU A 6 -0.17 10.00 -21.32
CA GLU A 6 0.63 8.81 -21.10
C GLU A 6 -0.28 7.85 -20.34
N LYS A 7 -0.87 6.91 -21.09
CA LYS A 7 -1.59 5.80 -20.50
C LYS A 7 -0.57 5.04 -19.71
N PHE A 8 -0.70 5.08 -18.39
CA PHE A 8 0.16 4.31 -17.51
C PHE A 8 0.07 2.83 -17.90
N GLU A 9 1.16 2.30 -18.47
CA GLU A 9 1.35 0.88 -18.63
C GLU A 9 2.03 0.35 -17.36
N LEU A 10 1.35 -0.49 -16.58
CA LEU A 10 1.90 -1.14 -15.39
C LEU A 10 3.16 -2.01 -15.71
N LYS A 11 3.52 -2.17 -16.98
CA LYS A 11 4.82 -2.73 -17.41
C LYS A 11 5.97 -1.99 -16.72
N HIS A 12 5.82 -0.71 -16.43
CA HIS A 12 6.78 0.08 -15.68
C HIS A 12 6.91 -0.35 -14.21
N ALA A 13 5.83 -0.80 -13.55
CA ALA A 13 5.85 -1.19 -12.13
C ALA A 13 6.62 -2.50 -11.95
N LEU A 14 6.27 -3.50 -12.74
CA LEU A 14 6.91 -4.80 -12.71
C LEU A 14 8.32 -4.77 -13.28
N ALA A 15 8.55 -4.06 -14.40
CA ALA A 15 9.92 -3.89 -14.91
C ALA A 15 10.79 -3.18 -13.88
N ARG A 16 10.31 -2.14 -13.18
CA ARG A 16 11.11 -1.44 -12.15
C ARG A 16 11.37 -2.26 -10.89
N ILE A 17 10.41 -3.08 -10.44
CA ILE A 17 10.63 -4.06 -9.37
C ILE A 17 11.76 -5.04 -9.75
N LEU A 18 11.86 -5.39 -11.04
CA LEU A 18 12.90 -6.26 -11.57
C LEU A 18 14.24 -5.55 -11.83
N LEU A 19 14.28 -4.21 -11.87
CA LEU A 19 15.46 -3.41 -12.30
C LEU A 19 16.34 -2.89 -11.14
N GLY A 20 15.95 -3.01 -9.87
CA GLY A 20 16.79 -2.55 -8.76
C GLY A 20 16.23 -2.74 -7.35
N ARG A 21 17.09 -2.57 -6.33
CA ARG A 21 16.66 -2.52 -4.93
C ARG A 21 15.95 -1.20 -4.65
N HIS A 22 14.83 -1.28 -3.93
CA HIS A 22 14.04 -0.13 -3.52
C HIS A 22 14.00 -0.05 -2.00
N CYS A 23 13.88 1.17 -1.48
CA CYS A 23 13.71 1.39 -0.06
C CYS A 23 12.39 0.79 0.42
N ARG A 24 12.43 -0.06 1.43
CA ARG A 24 11.21 -0.63 2.02
C ARG A 24 10.27 0.42 2.60
N ALA A 25 10.78 1.55 3.09
CA ALA A 25 9.99 2.60 3.69
C ALA A 25 9.47 3.61 2.65
N CYS A 26 10.35 4.21 1.85
CA CYS A 26 9.95 5.26 0.91
C CYS A 26 9.70 4.79 -0.53
N GLY A 27 10.05 3.55 -0.88
CA GLY A 27 9.93 3.01 -2.23
C GLY A 27 10.98 3.54 -3.22
N GLU A 28 11.88 4.44 -2.81
CA GLU A 28 12.89 5.01 -3.71
C GLU A 28 13.94 3.99 -4.13
N PHE A 29 14.33 4.04 -5.40
CA PHE A 29 15.47 3.28 -5.90
C PHE A 29 16.76 3.85 -5.36
N PHE A 30 17.69 2.98 -5.01
CA PHE A 30 19.03 3.41 -4.69
C PHE A 30 20.06 2.41 -5.20
N GLN A 31 21.20 2.96 -5.62
CA GLN A 31 22.36 2.15 -5.93
C GLN A 31 23.03 1.73 -4.63
N LEU A 32 23.35 0.45 -4.50
CA LEU A 32 24.23 0.02 -3.43
C LEU A 32 25.61 0.64 -3.64
N PRO A 33 26.35 0.98 -2.57
CA PRO A 33 27.77 1.27 -2.68
C PRO A 33 28.44 0.17 -3.50
N SER A 34 29.33 0.53 -4.43
CA SER A 34 30.01 -0.40 -5.35
C SER A 34 30.75 -1.54 -4.63
N GLN A 35 31.06 -1.36 -3.36
CA GLN A 35 31.67 -2.35 -2.46
C GLN A 35 30.72 -3.44 -1.92
N CYS A 36 29.40 -3.29 -2.06
CA CYS A 36 28.43 -4.34 -1.72
C CYS A 36 28.40 -5.37 -2.87
N LYS A 37 29.18 -6.45 -2.75
CA LYS A 37 29.19 -7.52 -3.76
C LYS A 37 27.78 -8.14 -3.94
N PRO A 38 27.36 -8.42 -5.19
CA PRO A 38 26.08 -9.10 -5.48
C PRO A 38 25.93 -10.49 -4.85
N ASP A 39 27.03 -11.09 -4.39
CA ASP A 39 27.11 -12.46 -3.85
C ASP A 39 26.25 -12.69 -2.59
N TYR A 40 25.63 -11.65 -2.03
CA TYR A 40 24.67 -11.75 -0.92
C TYR A 40 23.23 -12.08 -1.35
N ILE A 41 23.01 -12.40 -2.63
CA ILE A 41 21.77 -13.04 -3.08
C ILE A 41 21.98 -14.54 -2.87
N SER A 42 21.65 -15.04 -1.67
CA SER A 42 21.75 -16.47 -1.37
C SER A 42 20.94 -17.26 -2.40
N SER A 43 21.56 -18.25 -3.03
CA SER A 43 20.95 -19.16 -4.00
C SER A 43 19.95 -20.14 -3.40
N SER A 44 19.59 -19.99 -2.12
CA SER A 44 18.56 -20.83 -1.51
C SER A 44 17.19 -20.41 -2.04
N LYS A 45 16.55 -21.31 -2.80
CA LYS A 45 15.22 -21.14 -3.40
C LYS A 45 14.12 -20.84 -2.37
N ASP A 46 14.40 -20.98 -1.07
CA ASP A 46 13.44 -20.91 0.03
C ASP A 46 13.67 -19.77 1.04
N ARG A 47 14.59 -18.81 0.79
CA ARG A 47 14.74 -17.62 1.64
C ARG A 47 14.64 -16.31 0.87
N TRP A 48 13.41 -15.83 0.72
CA TRP A 48 13.11 -14.41 0.45
C TRP A 48 13.19 -13.54 1.72
N VAL A 49 14.15 -13.83 2.61
CA VAL A 49 14.36 -13.20 3.91
C VAL A 49 15.89 -13.16 4.09
N GLU A 50 16.63 -12.05 4.22
CA GLU A 50 16.34 -10.67 4.60
C GLU A 50 17.54 -9.81 4.19
N VAL A 51 17.34 -8.72 3.46
CA VAL A 51 17.99 -7.45 3.83
C VAL A 51 16.95 -6.36 3.58
N PRO A 52 16.32 -5.81 4.63
CA PRO A 52 15.60 -4.57 4.51
C PRO A 52 16.58 -3.53 3.99
N THR A 53 16.51 -3.24 2.68
CA THR A 53 17.42 -2.27 2.09
C THR A 53 16.71 -0.94 2.29
N PHE A 54 17.01 -0.27 3.40
CA PHE A 54 16.57 1.10 3.60
C PHE A 54 17.52 2.05 2.86
N CYS A 55 17.01 3.15 2.30
CA CYS A 55 17.89 4.20 1.79
C CYS A 55 18.48 4.98 2.97
N HIS A 56 19.50 5.81 2.71
CA HIS A 56 20.16 6.61 3.74
C HIS A 56 19.23 7.61 4.45
N HIS A 57 18.14 8.03 3.79
CA HIS A 57 17.11 8.89 4.41
C HIS A 57 16.23 8.13 5.40
N CYS A 58 15.91 6.86 5.11
CA CYS A 58 15.03 6.06 5.95
C CYS A 58 15.85 5.22 6.92
N ASN A 59 16.53 5.83 7.90
CA ASN A 59 17.30 5.05 8.87
C ASN A 59 16.38 4.51 9.99
N PRO A 60 16.00 3.21 9.99
CA PRO A 60 15.12 2.65 11.01
C PRO A 60 15.83 2.48 12.36
N THR A 61 17.14 2.74 12.49
CA THR A 61 17.86 2.60 13.77
C THR A 61 18.02 3.93 14.50
N ALA A 62 17.65 5.04 13.87
CA ALA A 62 17.69 6.33 14.53
C ALA A 62 16.69 6.39 15.70
N ASP A 63 17.01 7.22 16.70
CA ASP A 63 16.14 7.53 17.81
C ASP A 63 15.27 8.74 17.46
N THR A 64 14.39 8.55 16.47
CA THR A 64 13.45 9.57 15.98
C THR A 64 12.05 8.98 15.82
N GLU A 65 11.04 9.84 15.92
CA GLU A 65 9.62 9.49 15.67
C GLU A 65 9.45 8.83 14.29
N GLU A 66 10.11 9.36 13.26
CA GLU A 66 10.06 8.80 11.90
C GLU A 66 10.67 7.40 11.82
N ALA A 67 11.83 7.17 12.44
CA ALA A 67 12.47 5.85 12.45
C ALA A 67 11.61 4.82 13.18
N GLU A 68 10.97 5.21 14.27
CA GLU A 68 10.02 4.37 14.99
C GLU A 68 8.80 4.01 14.15
N LEU A 69 8.16 5.00 13.52
CA LEU A 69 7.03 4.77 12.61
C LEU A 69 7.42 3.88 11.43
N ILE A 70 8.64 4.04 10.88
CA ILE A 70 9.18 3.14 9.86
C ILE A 70 9.24 1.70 10.37
N ARG A 71 9.84 1.45 11.55
CA ARG A 71 9.95 0.10 12.13
C ARG A 71 8.58 -0.56 12.29
N ILE A 72 7.62 0.17 12.88
CA ILE A 72 6.27 -0.31 13.15
C ILE A 72 5.54 -0.61 11.83
N SER A 73 5.61 0.31 10.87
CA SER A 73 4.92 0.17 9.58
C SER A 73 5.43 -1.03 8.78
N ILE A 74 6.75 -1.25 8.77
CA ILE A 74 7.36 -2.42 8.13
C ILE A 74 6.95 -3.71 8.83
N TYR A 75 6.97 -3.74 10.16
CA TYR A 75 6.52 -4.90 10.94
C TYR A 75 5.05 -5.25 10.62
N LEU A 76 4.15 -4.27 10.60
CA LEU A 76 2.74 -4.47 10.28
C LEU A 76 2.56 -4.96 8.84
N GLN A 77 3.27 -4.37 7.89
CA GLN A 77 3.27 -4.81 6.49
C GLN A 77 3.74 -6.27 6.36
N ASP A 78 4.82 -6.67 7.05
CA ASP A 78 5.34 -8.04 7.00
C ASP A 78 4.35 -9.05 7.58
N ARG A 79 3.69 -8.71 8.70
CA ARG A 79 2.63 -9.53 9.30
C ARG A 79 1.44 -9.68 8.35
N TRP A 80 1.05 -8.62 7.66
CA TRP A 80 -0.01 -8.67 6.67
C TRP A 80 0.37 -9.52 5.45
N ILE A 81 1.57 -9.34 4.91
CA ILE A 81 2.07 -10.15 3.78
C ILE A 81 2.12 -11.63 4.16
N ALA A 82 2.60 -11.97 5.36
CA ALA A 82 2.62 -13.35 5.84
C ALA A 82 1.19 -13.94 5.88
N LYS A 83 0.23 -13.21 6.44
CA LYS A 83 -1.17 -13.63 6.49
C LYS A 83 -1.80 -13.77 5.11
N MET A 84 -1.50 -12.85 4.19
CA MET A 84 -1.98 -12.94 2.81
C MET A 84 -1.43 -14.17 2.09
N ARG A 85 -0.18 -14.57 2.35
CA ARG A 85 0.41 -15.80 1.78
C ARG A 85 -0.32 -17.04 2.26
N GLU A 86 -0.73 -17.09 3.53
CA GLU A 86 -1.54 -18.18 4.07
C GLU A 86 -2.95 -18.23 3.45
N GLN A 87 -3.48 -17.09 3.02
CA GLN A 87 -4.85 -16.96 2.48
C GLN A 87 -4.93 -16.94 0.94
N ASN A 88 -3.79 -16.89 0.24
CA ASN A 88 -3.72 -16.63 -1.21
C ASN A 88 -4.43 -17.69 -2.07
N GLU A 89 -4.73 -18.86 -1.51
CA GLU A 89 -5.49 -19.92 -2.17
C GLU A 89 -7.01 -19.62 -2.26
N LEU A 90 -7.50 -18.60 -1.55
CA LEU A 90 -8.93 -18.42 -1.28
C LEU A 90 -9.61 -17.25 -2.00
N ILE A 91 -8.91 -16.50 -2.87
CA ILE A 91 -9.53 -15.39 -3.62
C ILE A 91 -9.84 -15.84 -5.05
N PRO A 92 -11.02 -16.42 -5.34
CA PRO A 92 -11.39 -16.80 -6.69
C PRO A 92 -11.65 -15.54 -7.52
N PHE A 93 -10.83 -15.33 -8.56
CA PHE A 93 -11.12 -14.34 -9.60
C PHE A 93 -11.80 -15.02 -10.78
N THR A 94 -13.08 -14.74 -10.97
CA THR A 94 -13.75 -14.99 -12.25
C THR A 94 -13.35 -13.89 -13.23
N SER A 95 -12.49 -14.22 -14.20
CA SER A 95 -12.20 -13.30 -15.29
C SER A 95 -13.41 -13.21 -16.23
N PRO A 96 -13.75 -12.02 -16.74
CA PRO A 96 -14.75 -11.90 -17.80
C PRO A 96 -14.44 -12.81 -19.00
N ILE A 97 -15.49 -13.33 -19.63
CA ILE A 97 -15.38 -14.20 -20.81
C ILE A 97 -14.89 -13.37 -22.01
N GLY A 98 -14.10 -13.97 -22.89
CA GLY A 98 -13.65 -13.34 -24.14
C GLY A 98 -12.37 -12.51 -24.04
N MET A 99 -11.76 -12.40 -22.86
CA MET A 99 -10.46 -11.73 -22.70
C MET A 99 -9.30 -12.51 -23.34
N THR A 100 -8.33 -11.79 -23.91
CA THR A 100 -7.02 -12.33 -24.30
C THR A 100 -6.21 -12.74 -23.06
N ALA A 101 -5.11 -13.48 -23.25
CA ALA A 101 -4.22 -13.86 -22.14
C ALA A 101 -3.61 -12.63 -21.43
N GLU A 102 -3.20 -11.62 -22.19
CA GLU A 102 -2.68 -10.36 -21.67
C GLU A 102 -3.75 -9.62 -20.87
N GLN A 103 -4.96 -9.48 -21.40
CA GLN A 103 -6.09 -8.85 -20.69
C GLN A 103 -6.46 -9.58 -19.41
N ARG A 104 -6.44 -10.92 -19.40
CA ARG A 104 -6.69 -11.71 -18.18
C ARG A 104 -5.62 -11.50 -17.12
N TRP A 105 -4.36 -11.44 -17.53
CA TRP A 105 -3.27 -11.17 -16.60
C TRP A 105 -3.41 -9.76 -16.00
N TRP A 106 -3.76 -8.76 -16.83
CA TRP A 106 -4.05 -7.41 -16.37
C TRP A 106 -5.22 -7.34 -15.38
N TRP A 107 -6.33 -7.99 -15.72
CA TRP A 107 -7.49 -8.10 -14.85
C TRP A 107 -7.11 -8.66 -13.49
N ARG A 108 -6.40 -9.80 -13.47
CA ARG A 108 -5.94 -10.43 -12.22
C ARG A 108 -5.03 -9.51 -11.42
N ALA A 109 -4.07 -8.85 -12.06
CA ALA A 109 -3.15 -7.96 -11.36
C ALA A 109 -3.91 -6.80 -10.69
N VAL A 110 -4.77 -6.09 -11.44
CA VAL A 110 -5.53 -4.95 -10.91
C VAL A 110 -6.52 -5.39 -9.83
N SER A 111 -7.29 -6.46 -10.07
CA SER A 111 -8.25 -6.96 -9.10
C SER A 111 -7.57 -7.48 -7.84
N TYR A 112 -6.44 -8.20 -7.97
CA TYR A 112 -5.65 -8.63 -6.82
C TYR A 112 -5.18 -7.44 -6.01
N THR A 113 -4.59 -6.45 -6.67
CA THR A 113 -4.11 -5.24 -6.02
C THR A 113 -5.25 -4.49 -5.29
N GLN A 114 -6.40 -4.30 -5.92
CA GLN A 114 -7.55 -3.65 -5.28
C GLN A 114 -8.06 -4.41 -4.04
N ILE A 115 -8.21 -5.73 -4.17
CA ILE A 115 -8.65 -6.58 -3.07
C ILE A 115 -7.62 -6.57 -1.95
N THR A 116 -6.33 -6.70 -2.25
CA THR A 116 -5.28 -6.63 -1.23
C THR A 116 -5.27 -5.28 -0.51
N CYS A 117 -5.48 -4.18 -1.22
CA CYS A 117 -5.57 -2.84 -0.63
C CYS A 117 -6.70 -2.75 0.40
N ARG A 118 -7.92 -3.18 0.04
CA ARG A 118 -9.07 -3.21 0.95
C ARG A 118 -8.92 -4.24 2.09
N LEU A 119 -8.39 -5.42 1.79
CA LEU A 119 -8.11 -6.46 2.80
C LEU A 119 -7.06 -6.00 3.80
N SER A 120 -6.08 -5.20 3.37
CA SER A 120 -5.09 -4.62 4.26
C SER A 120 -5.78 -3.82 5.37
N LEU A 121 -6.78 -2.98 5.07
CA LEU A 121 -7.55 -2.29 6.11
C LEU A 121 -8.23 -3.24 7.09
N LEU A 122 -8.97 -4.24 6.59
CA LEU A 122 -9.75 -5.14 7.44
C LEU A 122 -8.88 -5.94 8.40
N GLN A 123 -7.72 -6.37 7.91
CA GLN A 123 -6.83 -7.25 8.65
C GLN A 123 -5.85 -6.49 9.52
N LEU A 124 -5.40 -5.32 9.07
CA LEU A 124 -4.46 -4.48 9.82
C LEU A 124 -5.16 -3.55 10.80
N SER A 125 -6.42 -3.15 10.58
CA SER A 125 -7.14 -2.19 11.44
C SER A 125 -6.98 -2.51 12.92
N ASP A 126 -7.34 -3.74 13.33
CA ASP A 126 -7.23 -4.13 14.74
C ASP A 126 -5.79 -4.15 15.23
N MET A 127 -4.86 -4.58 14.39
CA MET A 127 -3.44 -4.66 14.76
C MET A 127 -2.86 -3.26 14.92
N VAL A 128 -3.14 -2.35 13.98
CA VAL A 128 -2.72 -0.94 14.02
C VAL A 128 -3.33 -0.26 15.24
N ARG A 129 -4.64 -0.44 15.45
CA ARG A 129 -5.36 0.11 16.61
C ARG A 129 -4.81 -0.44 17.93
N SER A 130 -4.53 -1.74 18.01
CA SER A 130 -3.91 -2.36 19.19
C SER A 130 -2.51 -1.79 19.46
N PHE A 131 -1.71 -1.64 18.40
CA PHE A 131 -0.35 -1.10 18.51
C PHE A 131 -0.34 0.34 19.03
N PHE A 132 -1.24 1.18 18.51
CA PHE A 132 -1.30 2.61 18.86
C PHE A 132 -2.23 2.95 20.03
N ASN A 133 -3.06 2.03 20.51
CA ASN A 133 -3.88 2.22 21.72
C ASN A 133 -3.34 1.46 22.95
N SER A 134 -2.19 0.78 22.82
CA SER A 134 -1.61 0.05 23.96
C SER A 134 -1.35 0.99 25.15
N PRO A 135 -1.65 0.62 26.40
CA PRO A 135 -1.28 1.43 27.57
C PRO A 135 0.24 1.62 27.71
N SER A 136 1.02 0.71 27.14
CA SER A 136 2.48 0.81 27.05
C SER A 136 2.95 1.65 25.88
N ASN A 137 2.04 2.33 25.16
CA ASN A 137 2.35 2.99 23.90
C ASN A 137 3.28 4.18 24.14
N THR A 138 4.58 3.92 24.02
CA THR A 138 5.63 4.95 23.94
C THR A 138 5.61 5.67 22.59
N HIS A 139 4.82 5.18 21.63
CA HIS A 139 4.83 5.62 20.23
C HIS A 139 3.97 6.85 19.98
N ASN A 140 3.42 7.49 21.03
CA ASN A 140 2.83 8.83 21.01
C ASN A 140 1.72 9.08 19.97
N ALA A 141 1.07 8.07 19.38
CA ALA A 141 -0.06 8.31 18.48
C ALA A 141 -1.33 8.64 19.28
N VAL A 142 -2.03 9.72 18.91
CA VAL A 142 -3.24 10.20 19.60
C VAL A 142 -4.51 10.04 18.76
N GLU A 143 -4.37 9.95 17.44
CA GLU A 143 -5.50 9.67 16.55
C GLU A 143 -5.10 8.70 15.45
N PHE A 144 -6.04 7.83 15.11
CA PHE A 144 -5.96 6.91 14.00
C PHE A 144 -7.26 6.96 13.17
N ALA A 145 -7.11 6.97 11.85
CA ALA A 145 -8.25 6.92 10.93
C ALA A 145 -7.95 6.05 9.71
N GLU A 146 -8.91 5.23 9.33
CA GLU A 146 -8.92 4.50 8.07
C GLU A 146 -9.54 5.39 7.00
N PHE A 147 -8.92 5.45 5.81
CA PHE A 147 -9.49 6.20 4.71
C PHE A 147 -9.37 5.46 3.38
N GLU A 148 -10.40 5.65 2.56
CA GLU A 148 -10.45 5.24 1.16
C GLU A 148 -10.43 6.49 0.29
N PHE A 149 -9.71 6.43 -0.83
CA PHE A 149 -9.60 7.52 -1.77
C PHE A 149 -9.43 7.04 -3.21
N THR A 150 -9.83 7.87 -4.16
CA THR A 150 -9.61 7.63 -5.59
C THR A 150 -8.45 8.48 -6.08
N PRO A 151 -7.30 7.87 -6.45
CA PRO A 151 -6.19 8.63 -7.00
C PRO A 151 -6.57 9.05 -8.42
N SER A 152 -6.38 10.32 -8.75
CA SER A 152 -6.71 10.88 -10.07
C SER A 152 -6.05 10.14 -11.25
N ALA A 153 -4.87 9.56 -11.03
CA ALA A 153 -4.14 8.77 -12.02
C ALA A 153 -4.84 7.43 -12.36
N TYR A 154 -5.73 6.93 -11.50
CA TYR A 154 -6.36 5.62 -11.64
C TYR A 154 -7.89 5.76 -11.62
N TYR A 155 -8.48 5.72 -12.82
CA TYR A 155 -9.93 5.87 -13.01
C TYR A 155 -10.72 4.87 -12.16
N LYS A 156 -11.55 5.39 -11.25
CA LYS A 156 -12.42 4.64 -10.31
C LYS A 156 -11.70 3.64 -9.41
N TYR A 157 -10.37 3.63 -9.39
CA TYR A 157 -9.63 2.76 -8.48
C TYR A 157 -9.72 3.34 -7.07
N LYS A 158 -10.16 2.53 -6.12
CA LYS A 158 -10.20 2.92 -4.71
C LYS A 158 -8.97 2.36 -4.01
N HIS A 159 -8.25 3.24 -3.33
CA HIS A 159 -7.07 2.93 -2.53
C HIS A 159 -7.34 3.21 -1.07
N CYS A 160 -6.71 2.43 -0.21
CA CYS A 160 -6.91 2.45 1.21
C CYS A 160 -5.59 2.67 1.95
N ALA A 161 -5.63 3.50 2.99
CA ALA A 161 -4.49 3.71 3.87
C ALA A 161 -4.96 4.15 5.25
N PHE A 162 -3.99 4.32 6.15
CA PHE A 162 -4.21 4.72 7.53
C PHE A 162 -3.59 6.09 7.79
N ALA A 163 -4.35 7.00 8.37
CA ALA A 163 -3.86 8.29 8.83
C ALA A 163 -3.57 8.21 10.32
N LEU A 164 -2.40 8.73 10.70
CA LEU A 164 -1.89 8.76 12.06
C LEU A 164 -1.65 10.21 12.45
N THR A 165 -2.14 10.62 13.62
CA THR A 165 -1.77 11.89 14.25
C THR A 165 -1.00 11.58 15.52
N MET A 166 0.21 12.12 15.63
CA MET A 166 1.09 11.96 16.80
C MET A 166 0.80 13.04 17.84
N GLN A 167 1.21 12.82 19.08
CA GLN A 167 1.09 13.75 20.21
C GLN A 167 1.90 15.02 19.95
N SER A 168 2.97 14.93 19.16
CA SER A 168 3.74 16.06 18.64
C SER A 168 2.93 16.93 17.67
N GLY A 169 1.75 16.48 17.24
CA GLY A 169 0.92 17.11 16.21
C GLY A 169 1.31 16.73 14.78
N SER A 170 2.37 15.93 14.60
CA SER A 170 2.77 15.46 13.26
C SER A 170 1.71 14.51 12.69
N GLN A 171 1.51 14.58 11.37
CA GLN A 171 0.53 13.77 10.65
C GLN A 171 1.22 12.88 9.63
N TRP A 172 0.92 11.59 9.69
CA TRP A 172 1.53 10.55 8.88
C TRP A 172 0.48 9.69 8.19
N ILE A 173 0.89 9.08 7.08
CA ILE A 173 0.10 8.11 6.32
C ILE A 173 0.87 6.81 6.29
N PHE A 174 0.29 5.78 6.90
CA PHE A 174 0.73 4.39 6.77
C PHE A 174 -0.06 3.73 5.64
N ASP A 175 0.63 3.37 4.57
CA ASP A 175 0.07 2.62 3.45
C ASP A 175 0.75 1.24 3.35
N PRO A 176 0.14 0.18 3.91
CA PRO A 176 0.71 -1.17 3.89
C PRO A 176 0.86 -1.72 2.48
N THR A 177 0.14 -1.15 1.51
CA THR A 177 0.10 -1.62 0.12
C THR A 177 0.86 -0.71 -0.83
N GLY A 178 1.30 0.47 -0.40
CA GLY A 178 1.86 1.51 -1.26
C GLY A 178 3.01 1.06 -2.15
N VAL A 179 3.96 0.29 -1.59
CA VAL A 179 5.11 -0.23 -2.36
C VAL A 179 4.67 -1.23 -3.45
N GLN A 180 3.52 -1.89 -3.30
CA GLN A 180 3.01 -2.88 -4.24
C GLN A 180 2.45 -2.27 -5.53
N PHE A 181 2.21 -0.95 -5.58
CA PHE A 181 1.63 -0.26 -6.74
C PHE A 181 2.67 0.15 -7.80
N GLY A 182 3.95 0.14 -7.47
CA GLY A 182 5.04 0.42 -8.39
C GLY A 182 5.06 1.83 -9.03
N VAL A 183 6.18 2.09 -9.71
CA VAL A 183 6.63 3.28 -10.48
C VAL A 183 6.73 4.62 -9.75
N GLU A 184 5.78 4.99 -8.88
CA GLU A 184 5.78 6.31 -8.20
C GLU A 184 6.07 6.27 -6.70
N GLY A 185 6.51 5.09 -6.21
CA GLY A 185 7.06 4.93 -4.86
C GLY A 185 6.10 5.44 -3.80
N TRP A 186 4.90 4.86 -3.72
CA TRP A 186 4.03 5.15 -2.60
C TRP A 186 4.69 4.59 -1.36
N PRO A 187 5.13 5.48 -0.45
CA PRO A 187 5.92 5.07 0.69
C PRO A 187 5.01 4.31 1.64
N VAL A 188 5.55 3.28 2.27
CA VAL A 188 4.83 2.56 3.34
C VAL A 188 4.46 3.53 4.46
N ILE A 189 5.31 4.52 4.71
CA ILE A 189 5.06 5.57 5.70
C ILE A 189 5.55 6.92 5.16
N SER A 190 4.74 7.96 5.29
CA SER A 190 5.15 9.32 4.91
C SER A 190 4.34 10.38 5.63
N ARG A 191 4.91 11.58 5.75
CA ARG A 191 4.17 12.74 6.24
C ARG A 191 2.98 13.00 5.31
N ARG A 192 1.83 13.31 5.90
CA ARG A 192 0.56 13.51 5.18
C ARG A 192 0.69 14.49 4.01
N HIS A 193 1.33 15.62 4.23
CA HIS A 193 1.45 16.65 3.19
C HIS A 193 2.31 16.20 2.00
N TRP A 194 3.31 15.35 2.21
CA TRP A 194 4.09 14.74 1.12
C TRP A 194 3.35 13.61 0.44
N TYR A 195 2.61 12.82 1.22
CA TYR A 195 1.83 11.70 0.70
C TYR A 195 0.79 12.16 -0.32
N PHE A 196 0.20 13.35 -0.17
CA PHE A 196 -0.77 13.91 -1.10
C PHE A 196 -0.22 15.04 -1.98
N SER A 197 1.11 15.15 -2.10
CA SER A 197 1.69 16.20 -2.92
C SER A 197 1.27 16.05 -4.40
N PRO A 198 0.78 17.13 -5.05
CA PRO A 198 0.41 17.12 -6.47
C PRO A 198 1.55 16.67 -7.38
N ASP A 199 2.79 16.98 -7.00
CA ASP A 199 4.01 16.70 -7.78
C ASP A 199 4.30 15.20 -7.94
N LYS A 200 3.61 14.34 -7.17
CA LYS A 200 3.76 12.88 -7.24
C LYS A 200 2.54 12.18 -7.84
N HIS A 201 1.73 12.86 -8.65
CA HIS A 201 0.48 12.35 -9.26
C HIS A 201 -0.57 11.82 -8.26
N ARG A 202 -0.47 12.23 -6.99
CA ARG A 202 -1.34 11.79 -5.88
C ARG A 202 -2.48 12.77 -5.60
N GLN A 203 -3.01 13.43 -6.63
CA GLN A 203 -4.21 14.23 -6.45
C GLN A 203 -5.36 13.30 -6.07
N VAL A 204 -5.91 13.53 -4.88
CA VAL A 204 -7.05 12.80 -4.35
C VAL A 204 -8.32 13.54 -4.71
N GLN A 205 -9.23 12.87 -5.40
CA GLN A 205 -10.50 13.46 -5.81
C GLN A 205 -11.58 13.32 -4.74
N VAL A 206 -11.58 12.22 -3.98
CA VAL A 206 -12.62 11.93 -2.99
C VAL A 206 -11.98 11.33 -1.73
N TRP A 207 -12.43 11.82 -0.58
CA TRP A 207 -12.04 11.34 0.74
C TRP A 207 -13.22 10.71 1.44
N ARG A 208 -13.05 9.47 1.92
CA ARG A 208 -14.02 8.87 2.83
C ARG A 208 -13.30 8.34 4.06
N ARG A 209 -13.55 8.98 5.22
CA ARG A 209 -13.21 8.38 6.52
C ARG A 209 -14.12 7.17 6.68
N LEU A 210 -13.55 5.98 6.80
CA LEU A 210 -14.31 4.74 6.78
C LEU A 210 -14.95 4.38 8.13
N GLY A 211 -14.71 5.16 9.19
CA GLY A 211 -15.15 4.83 10.54
C GLY A 211 -14.55 3.48 10.99
N ASP A 212 -15.31 2.69 11.75
CA ASP A 212 -14.93 1.29 12.02
C ASP A 212 -15.29 0.44 10.79
N TYR A 213 -14.38 0.31 9.83
CA TYR A 213 -14.61 -0.32 8.52
C TYR A 213 -15.18 -1.74 8.62
N LYS A 214 -14.88 -2.44 9.73
CA LYS A 214 -15.42 -3.76 10.06
C LYS A 214 -16.94 -3.80 10.23
N SER A 215 -17.57 -2.68 10.57
CA SER A 215 -19.04 -2.60 10.67
C SER A 215 -19.70 -2.52 9.28
N CYS A 216 -19.04 -1.88 8.31
CA CYS A 216 -19.57 -1.70 6.95
C CYS A 216 -19.41 -2.95 6.08
N CYS A 217 -18.28 -3.66 6.19
CA CYS A 217 -17.92 -4.69 5.19
C CYS A 217 -18.28 -6.14 5.57
N ARG A 218 -18.80 -6.43 6.78
CA ARG A 218 -19.17 -7.81 7.16
C ARG A 218 -20.23 -8.44 6.26
N GLY A 219 -21.05 -7.65 5.57
CA GLY A 219 -22.04 -8.15 4.62
C GLY A 219 -21.54 -8.34 3.18
N GLN A 220 -20.50 -7.63 2.76
CA GLN A 220 -20.09 -7.56 1.34
C GLN A 220 -19.05 -8.60 0.94
N LEU A 221 -18.31 -9.17 1.88
CA LEU A 221 -17.22 -10.13 1.59
C LEU A 221 -17.67 -11.60 1.57
N ALA A 222 -18.95 -11.87 1.86
CA ALA A 222 -19.51 -13.23 1.87
C ALA A 222 -20.07 -13.69 0.49
N GLY A 223 -20.06 -12.82 -0.52
CA GLY A 223 -20.47 -13.12 -1.89
C GLY A 223 -19.32 -12.97 -2.91
N PRO A 224 -19.47 -13.50 -4.14
CA PRO A 224 -18.50 -13.26 -5.22
C PRO A 224 -18.42 -11.75 -5.50
N TRP A 225 -17.26 -11.16 -5.23
CA TRP A 225 -17.04 -9.74 -5.43
C TRP A 225 -17.00 -9.42 -6.93
N ASN A 226 -17.95 -8.60 -7.40
CA ASN A 226 -17.95 -8.06 -8.75
C ASN A 226 -17.63 -6.56 -8.69
N PRO A 227 -16.47 -6.10 -9.19
CA PRO A 227 -16.10 -4.68 -9.18
C PRO A 227 -17.06 -3.77 -9.97
N LEU A 228 -17.98 -4.36 -10.75
CA LEU A 228 -18.98 -3.62 -11.54
C LEU A 228 -20.31 -3.41 -10.82
N ASP A 229 -20.53 -4.02 -9.64
CA ASP A 229 -21.82 -3.94 -8.92
C ASP A 229 -21.93 -2.72 -7.97
N GLU A 230 -20.90 -1.88 -7.87
CA GLU A 230 -20.99 -0.58 -7.20
C GLU A 230 -21.67 0.43 -8.15
N SER A 231 -23.00 0.35 -8.26
CA SER A 231 -23.81 1.44 -8.83
C SER A 231 -23.72 2.64 -7.90
N ASP A 232 -22.76 3.52 -8.15
CA ASP A 232 -22.73 4.83 -7.52
C ASP A 232 -24.05 5.54 -7.85
N SER A 233 -24.93 5.66 -6.85
CA SER A 233 -25.98 6.67 -6.89
C SER A 233 -25.27 7.99 -6.69
N GLU A 234 -24.93 8.63 -7.80
CA GLU A 234 -24.52 10.03 -7.82
C GLU A 234 -25.71 10.86 -7.34
N GLU A 235 -25.81 11.08 -6.03
CA GLU A 235 -26.46 12.29 -5.52
C GLU A 235 -25.52 13.46 -5.86
N GLU A 236 -25.73 14.03 -7.05
CA GLU A 236 -25.21 15.36 -7.37
C GLU A 236 -25.87 16.41 -6.44
N PRO A 237 -25.11 17.44 -5.99
CA PRO A 237 -25.66 18.57 -5.25
C PRO A 237 -26.54 19.49 -6.09
#